data_AF-A0A959THS4-F1
#
_entry.id   AF-A0A959THS4-F1
#
_cell.length_a   1.000
_cell.length_b   1.000
_cell.length_c   1.000
_cell.angle_alpha   90.00
_cell.angle_beta   90.00
_cell.angle_gamma   90.00
#
_symmetry.space_group_name_H-M   'P 1'
#
loop_
_entity.id
_entity.type
_entity.pdbx_description
1 polymer ?
#
loop_
_entity_poly.entity_id
_entity_poly.type
_entity_poly.pdbx_seq_one_letter_code
_entity_poly.pdbx_strand_id
1 'polypeptide(L)'
;GTAPIYDACRRLGWDRENAFQLWILVLFALNYWGAFVALRGWRTGAVVAACAAFIYAFGIHQIGHLSHVQVFPRFMLPIALMAWWRVLEGGRTRWWYLTALATAYQFWCGIYLGFIL
;
A
#
# COMPACT_ATOMS: atom_id res chain seq x y z
N GLY A 1 -4.87 0.74 9.77
CA GLY A 1 -4.74 2.15 9.36
C GLY A 1 -3.31 2.62 9.51
N THR A 2 -2.97 3.81 9.03
CA THR A 2 -1.58 4.31 8.98
C THR A 2 -1.23 5.37 10.02
N ALA A 3 -2.16 5.72 10.92
CA ALA A 3 -1.91 6.64 12.03
C ALA A 3 -0.71 6.27 12.94
N PRO A 4 -0.43 4.97 13.22
CA PRO A 4 0.74 4.60 14.02
C PRO A 4 2.07 5.03 13.40
N ILE A 5 2.15 5.17 12.07
CA ILE A 5 3.36 5.63 11.38
C ILE A 5 3.63 7.10 11.70
N TYR A 6 2.58 7.94 11.64
CA TYR A 6 2.68 9.34 12.02
C TYR A 6 3.03 9.50 13.51
N ASP A 7 2.38 8.72 14.39
CA ASP A 7 2.65 8.77 15.83
C ASP A 7 4.08 8.34 16.16
N ALA A 8 4.63 7.35 15.44
CA ALA A 8 6.04 6.99 15.56
C ALA A 8 6.96 8.17 15.20
N CYS A 9 6.69 8.88 14.08
CA CYS A 9 7.44 10.09 13.73
C CYS A 9 7.34 11.17 14.82
N ARG A 10 6.16 11.36 15.42
CA ARG A 10 5.96 12.33 16.51
C ARG A 10 6.73 11.96 17.77
N ARG A 11 6.77 10.67 18.14
CA ARG A 11 7.54 10.17 19.30
C ARG A 11 9.04 10.29 19.11
N LEU A 12 9.53 10.32 17.86
CA LEU A 12 10.93 10.56 17.53
C LEU A 12 11.33 12.05 17.62
N GLY A 13 10.40 12.94 17.99
CA GLY A 13 10.68 14.36 18.23
C GLY A 13 10.51 15.28 17.01
N TRP A 14 10.08 14.76 15.87
CA TRP A 14 9.75 15.59 14.70
C TRP A 14 8.54 16.47 14.98
N ASP A 15 8.56 17.72 14.50
CA ASP A 15 7.40 18.62 14.54
C ASP A 15 6.22 18.08 13.71
N ARG A 16 5.08 18.76 13.77
CA ARG A 16 3.85 18.28 13.12
C ARG A 16 4.03 18.20 11.60
N GLU A 17 4.64 19.21 11.02
CA GLU A 17 4.83 19.37 9.58
C GLU A 17 5.80 18.32 9.02
N ASN A 18 6.96 18.15 9.65
CA ASN A 18 7.95 17.14 9.23
C ASN A 18 7.43 15.72 9.49
N ALA A 19 6.73 15.47 10.62
CA ALA A 19 6.12 14.17 10.86
C ALA A 19 5.06 13.82 9.79
N PHE A 20 4.29 14.82 9.34
CA PHE A 20 3.32 14.63 8.27
C PHE A 20 4.00 14.37 6.91
N GLN A 21 5.07 15.09 6.57
CA GLN A 21 5.85 14.84 5.36
C GLN A 21 6.52 13.46 5.36
N LEU A 22 7.13 13.06 6.49
CA LEU A 22 7.71 11.74 6.66
C LEU A 22 6.66 10.64 6.53
N TRP A 23 5.48 10.84 7.10
CA TRP A 23 4.36 9.91 6.92
C TRP A 23 4.00 9.73 5.44
N ILE A 24 3.91 10.83 4.66
CA ILE A 24 3.68 10.78 3.21
C ILE A 24 4.78 9.98 2.50
N LEU A 25 6.05 10.25 2.81
CA LEU A 25 7.18 9.53 2.21
C LEU A 25 7.12 8.02 2.49
N VAL A 26 6.76 7.66 3.73
CA VAL A 26 6.54 6.25 4.11
C VAL A 26 5.38 5.64 3.32
N LEU A 27 4.28 6.37 3.08
CA LEU A 27 3.18 5.85 2.25
C LEU A 27 3.62 5.59 0.81
N PHE A 28 4.42 6.47 0.20
CA PHE A 28 4.99 6.23 -1.12
C PHE A 28 5.89 4.97 -1.14
N ALA A 29 6.77 4.85 -0.15
CA ALA A 29 7.63 3.68 -0.02
C ALA A 29 6.82 2.38 0.14
N LEU A 30 5.81 2.39 1.01
CA LEU A 30 4.93 1.23 1.21
C LEU A 30 4.15 0.89 -0.07
N ASN A 31 3.61 1.87 -0.79
CA ASN A 31 2.92 1.64 -2.05
C ASN A 31 3.83 0.99 -3.08
N TYR A 32 5.06 1.48 -3.21
CA TYR A 32 6.07 0.89 -4.07
C TYR A 32 6.36 -0.56 -3.69
N TRP A 33 6.68 -0.82 -2.41
CA TRP A 33 7.02 -2.15 -1.95
C TRP A 33 5.86 -3.13 -2.06
N GLY A 34 4.64 -2.72 -1.73
CA GLY A 34 3.44 -3.54 -1.86
C GLY A 34 3.20 -3.98 -3.31
N ALA A 35 3.30 -3.05 -4.26
CA ALA A 35 3.20 -3.35 -5.68
C ALA A 35 4.35 -4.23 -6.18
N PHE A 36 5.59 -3.91 -5.79
CA PHE A 36 6.77 -4.68 -6.19
C PHE A 36 6.68 -6.13 -5.72
N VAL A 37 6.33 -6.36 -4.45
CA VAL A 37 6.17 -7.70 -3.88
C VAL A 37 5.06 -8.47 -4.60
N ALA A 38 3.91 -7.84 -4.87
CA ALA A 38 2.81 -8.45 -5.60
C ALA A 38 3.22 -8.88 -7.02
N LEU A 39 3.89 -8.00 -7.76
CA LEU A 39 4.39 -8.26 -9.12
C LEU A 39 5.45 -9.37 -9.14
N ARG A 40 6.38 -9.37 -8.17
CA ARG A 40 7.33 -10.48 -7.99
C ARG A 40 6.61 -11.79 -7.63
N GLY A 41 5.51 -11.70 -6.90
CA GLY A 41 4.61 -12.81 -6.62
C GLY A 41 3.97 -13.41 -7.88
N TRP A 42 3.66 -12.60 -8.89
CA TRP A 42 3.23 -13.07 -10.21
C TRP A 42 4.39 -13.46 -11.14
N ARG A 43 5.61 -13.59 -10.60
CA ARG A 43 6.81 -13.98 -11.34
C ARG A 43 7.23 -13.00 -12.44
N THR A 44 6.76 -11.75 -12.40
CA THR A 44 7.23 -10.67 -13.29
C THR A 44 8.73 -10.42 -13.07
N GLY A 45 9.49 -10.20 -14.15
CA GLY A 45 10.93 -9.89 -14.07
C GLY A 45 11.23 -8.70 -13.16
N ALA A 46 12.37 -8.72 -12.45
CA ALA A 46 12.67 -7.75 -11.39
C ALA A 46 12.67 -6.29 -11.88
N VAL A 47 13.24 -6.03 -13.05
CA VAL A 47 13.28 -4.69 -13.65
C VAL A 47 11.87 -4.21 -13.99
N VAL A 48 11.07 -5.05 -14.65
CA VAL A 48 9.69 -4.71 -15.02
C VAL A 48 8.84 -4.48 -13.77
N ALA A 49 8.99 -5.32 -12.75
CA ALA A 49 8.30 -5.16 -11.46
C ALA A 49 8.68 -3.85 -10.77
N ALA A 50 9.97 -3.48 -10.79
CA ALA A 50 10.44 -2.22 -10.22
C ALA A 50 9.87 -1.00 -10.97
N CYS A 51 9.87 -1.02 -12.30
CA CYS A 51 9.30 0.07 -13.11
C CYS A 51 7.78 0.20 -12.90
N ALA A 52 7.04 -0.90 -12.90
CA ALA A 52 5.59 -0.88 -12.67
C ALA A 52 5.24 -0.45 -11.23
N ALA A 53 6.00 -0.89 -10.23
CA ALA A 53 5.84 -0.44 -8.85
C ALA A 53 6.14 1.06 -8.70
N PHE A 54 7.13 1.58 -9.44
CA PHE A 54 7.42 3.02 -9.48
C PHE A 54 6.24 3.80 -10.06
N ILE A 55 5.68 3.36 -11.20
CA ILE A 55 4.49 3.99 -11.78
C ILE A 55 3.29 3.92 -10.82
N TYR A 56 3.11 2.81 -10.11
CA TYR A 56 2.04 2.66 -9.14
C TYR A 56 2.17 3.64 -7.97
N ALA A 57 3.38 3.78 -7.42
CA ALA A 57 3.62 4.63 -6.26
C ALA A 57 3.65 6.13 -6.63
N PHE A 58 4.30 6.50 -7.73
CA PHE A 58 4.62 7.89 -8.09
C PHE A 58 3.91 8.37 -9.36
N GLY A 59 2.97 7.59 -9.90
CA GLY A 59 2.26 7.93 -11.13
C GLY A 59 1.33 9.14 -10.97
N ILE A 60 0.88 9.67 -12.11
CA ILE A 60 0.03 10.87 -12.19
C ILE A 60 -1.24 10.76 -11.34
N HIS A 61 -1.78 9.55 -11.21
CA HIS A 61 -2.94 9.30 -10.37
C HIS A 61 -2.67 9.62 -8.89
N GLN A 62 -1.51 9.24 -8.35
CA GLN A 62 -1.17 9.51 -6.95
C GLN A 62 -0.84 10.98 -6.74
N ILE A 63 -0.08 11.59 -7.66
CA ILE A 63 0.28 13.01 -7.59
C ILE A 63 -0.97 13.91 -7.68
N GLY A 64 -1.95 13.55 -8.51
CA GLY A 64 -3.20 14.29 -8.64
C GLY A 64 -4.05 14.34 -7.36
N HIS A 65 -3.77 13.49 -6.37
CA HIS A 65 -4.48 13.44 -5.10
C HIS A 65 -3.65 13.95 -3.91
N LEU A 66 -2.57 14.71 -4.15
CA LEU A 66 -1.74 15.26 -3.05
C LEU A 66 -2.53 16.13 -2.06
N SER A 67 -3.62 16.77 -2.49
CA SER A 67 -4.55 17.49 -1.62
C SER A 67 -5.41 16.58 -0.74
N HIS A 68 -5.45 15.28 -1.05
CA HIS A 68 -6.27 14.27 -0.38
C HIS A 68 -5.42 13.07 0.06
N VAL A 69 -4.34 13.33 0.78
CA VAL A 69 -3.34 12.32 1.22
C VAL A 69 -3.94 11.07 1.88
N GLN A 70 -5.12 11.18 2.50
CA GLN A 70 -5.90 10.06 3.00
C GLN A 70 -6.15 8.93 1.98
N VAL A 71 -6.15 9.21 0.66
CA VAL A 71 -6.36 8.17 -0.37
C VAL A 71 -5.09 7.41 -0.72
N PHE A 72 -3.93 7.86 -0.24
CA PHE A 72 -2.62 7.33 -0.61
C PHE A 72 -2.32 5.92 -0.11
N PRO A 73 -2.75 5.48 1.09
CA PRO A 73 -2.39 4.16 1.58
C PRO A 73 -3.13 3.09 0.79
N ARG A 74 -2.51 2.60 -0.29
CA ARG A 74 -3.04 1.57 -1.18
C ARG A 74 -2.13 0.35 -1.27
N PHE A 75 -1.05 0.33 -0.48
CA PHE A 75 -0.01 -0.68 -0.51
C PHE A 75 -0.48 -2.10 -0.22
N MET A 76 -1.62 -2.30 0.44
CA MET A 76 -2.20 -3.62 0.66
C MET A 76 -3.06 -4.11 -0.51
N LEU A 77 -3.54 -3.21 -1.37
CA LEU A 77 -4.36 -3.58 -2.53
C LEU A 77 -3.63 -4.54 -3.49
N PRO A 78 -2.39 -4.26 -3.96
CA PRO A 78 -1.66 -5.20 -4.82
C PRO A 78 -1.42 -6.56 -4.15
N ILE A 79 -1.14 -6.55 -2.84
CA ILE A 79 -0.90 -7.77 -2.05
C ILE A 79 -2.20 -8.60 -1.96
N ALA A 80 -3.34 -7.95 -1.71
CA ALA A 80 -4.65 -8.59 -1.66
C ALA A 80 -5.01 -9.24 -3.01
N LEU A 81 -4.80 -8.53 -4.12
CA LEU A 81 -5.05 -9.05 -5.47
C LEU A 81 -4.14 -10.24 -5.80
N MET A 82 -2.85 -10.14 -5.46
CA MET A 82 -1.91 -11.25 -5.66
C MET A 82 -2.29 -12.48 -4.82
N ALA A 83 -2.63 -12.28 -3.54
CA ALA A 83 -3.04 -13.37 -2.66
C ALA A 83 -4.35 -14.03 -3.14
N TRP A 84 -5.32 -13.21 -3.57
CA TRP A 84 -6.58 -13.68 -4.16
C TRP A 84 -6.34 -14.48 -5.43
N TRP A 85 -5.46 -14.01 -6.32
CA TRP A 85 -5.07 -14.75 -7.51
C TRP A 85 -4.53 -16.14 -7.18
N ARG A 86 -3.67 -16.24 -6.15
CA ARG A 86 -3.15 -17.54 -5.68
C ARG A 86 -4.23 -18.44 -5.09
N VAL A 87 -5.28 -17.87 -4.48
CA VAL A 87 -6.44 -18.64 -4.02
C VAL A 87 -7.17 -19.27 -5.21
N LEU A 88 -7.41 -18.48 -6.27
CA LEU A 88 -8.09 -18.95 -7.48
C LEU A 88 -7.29 -20.05 -8.22
N GLU A 89 -5.96 -20.00 -8.16
CA GLU A 89 -5.08 -21.05 -8.69
C GLU A 89 -5.08 -22.35 -7.85
N GLY A 90 -5.95 -22.49 -6.85
CA GLY A 90 -5.97 -23.65 -5.95
C GLY A 90 -4.86 -23.63 -4.90
N GLY A 91 -4.38 -22.43 -4.56
CA GLY A 91 -3.33 -22.26 -3.55
C GLY A 91 -3.76 -22.67 -2.14
N ARG A 92 -2.76 -22.91 -1.29
CA ARG A 92 -2.93 -23.28 0.13
C ARG A 92 -3.79 -22.28 0.92
N THR A 93 -4.40 -22.73 2.02
CA THR A 93 -5.23 -21.94 2.94
C THR A 93 -4.58 -20.64 3.45
N ARG A 94 -3.24 -20.59 3.52
CA ARG A 94 -2.51 -19.36 3.88
C ARG A 94 -2.85 -18.15 3.00
N TRP A 95 -3.17 -18.38 1.73
CA TRP A 95 -3.49 -17.30 0.79
C TRP A 95 -4.87 -16.71 1.08
N TRP A 96 -5.82 -17.51 1.57
CA TRP A 96 -7.11 -17.00 2.07
C TRP A 96 -6.91 -16.05 3.24
N TYR A 97 -6.11 -16.45 4.23
CA TYR A 97 -5.80 -15.58 5.37
C TYR A 97 -5.10 -14.29 4.93
N LEU A 98 -4.14 -14.37 4.01
CA LEU A 98 -3.44 -13.19 3.51
C LEU A 98 -4.40 -12.25 2.76
N THR A 99 -5.28 -12.78 1.90
CA THR A 99 -6.30 -11.98 1.21
C THR A 99 -7.20 -11.27 2.23
N ALA A 100 -7.75 -12.00 3.20
CA ALA A 100 -8.63 -11.43 4.21
C ALA A 100 -7.93 -10.33 5.03
N LEU A 101 -6.69 -10.57 5.48
CA LEU A 101 -5.91 -9.61 6.27
C LEU A 101 -5.54 -8.37 5.43
N ALA A 102 -5.06 -8.56 4.20
CA ALA A 102 -4.67 -7.44 3.33
C ALA A 102 -5.88 -6.58 2.97
N THR A 103 -7.01 -7.19 2.64
CA THR A 103 -8.27 -6.49 2.37
C THR A 103 -8.76 -5.73 3.62
N ALA A 104 -8.83 -6.38 4.78
CA ALA A 104 -9.24 -5.73 6.03
C ALA A 104 -8.33 -4.54 6.39
N TYR A 105 -7.01 -4.71 6.21
CA TYR A 105 -6.05 -3.65 6.47
C TYR A 105 -6.21 -2.47 5.49
N GLN A 106 -6.44 -2.77 4.21
CA GLN A 106 -6.72 -1.76 3.19
C GLN A 106 -7.98 -0.95 3.56
N PHE A 107 -9.05 -1.64 3.99
CA PHE A 107 -10.26 -0.99 4.51
C PHE A 107 -9.99 -0.07 5.70
N TRP A 108 -9.18 -0.51 6.68
CA TRP A 108 -8.81 0.34 7.80
C TRP A 108 -7.93 1.53 7.42
N CYS A 109 -7.32 1.53 6.24
CA CYS A 109 -6.62 2.70 5.72
C CYS A 109 -7.58 3.68 5.03
N GLY A 110 -8.61 3.17 4.36
CA GLY A 110 -9.62 3.96 3.64
C GLY A 110 -10.89 4.30 4.42
N ILE A 111 -10.98 3.98 5.72
CA ILE A 111 -12.22 4.07 6.51
C ILE A 111 -12.84 5.48 6.54
N TYR A 112 -12.02 6.52 6.30
CA TYR A 112 -12.46 7.92 6.27
C TYR A 112 -12.96 8.41 4.89
N LEU A 113 -12.85 7.59 3.84
CA LEU A 113 -13.04 8.04 2.45
C LEU A 113 -14.33 7.61 1.75
N GLY A 114 -15.19 6.83 2.42
CA GLY A 114 -16.24 6.12 1.71
C GLY A 114 -15.63 5.00 0.87
N PHE A 115 -16.26 3.83 0.88
CA PHE A 115 -15.63 2.60 0.41
C PHE A 115 -15.36 2.63 -1.11
N ILE A 116 -14.11 2.88 -1.50
CA ILE A 116 -13.61 2.62 -2.85
C ILE A 116 -12.41 1.67 -2.70
N LEU A 117 -12.60 0.45 -3.19
CA LEU A 117 -11.58 -0.61 -3.29
C LEU A 117 -10.86 -0.47 -4.64
#